data_AF-A0A3C0R7H9-F1
#
_entry.id   AF-A0A3C0R7H9-F1
#
_cell.length_a   1.000
_cell.length_b   1.000
_cell.length_c   1.000
_cell.angle_alpha   90.00
_cell.angle_beta   90.00
_cell.angle_gamma   90.00
#
_symmetry.space_group_name_H-M   'P 1'
#
loop_
_entity.id
_entity.type
_entity.pdbx_description
1 polymer ?
#
loop_
_entity_poly.entity_id
_entity_poly.type
_entity_poly.pdbx_seq_one_letter_code
_entity_poly.pdbx_strand_id
1 'polypeptide(L)'
;MNILAAKQALATKGFLDLDIDVKLDLFAEIERLKKEKNAILLAHYYQEPDIQDVADYIGDSLGLAQKAAQTDADIIVFAGVHFMAETAKIVNPTKKVLLPDLKAGCSLADSAPVEQFRAFKAKHSDHLVVSYINCTADIKAESDIICTSSNAKAIIDSLPADQPIIFAPDKNLGAWL
;
A
#
# COMPACT_ATOMS: atom_id res chain seq x y z
N MET A 1 10.78 -23.36 12.47
CA MET A 1 10.02 -24.27 11.58
C MET A 1 10.74 -24.42 10.23
N ASN A 2 10.62 -25.54 9.50
CA ASN A 2 11.23 -25.67 8.16
C ASN A 2 10.42 -24.93 7.07
N ILE A 3 11.03 -24.69 5.90
CA ILE A 3 10.40 -23.88 4.83
C ILE A 3 9.11 -24.48 4.26
N LEU A 4 8.97 -25.80 4.24
CA LEU A 4 7.78 -26.45 3.72
C LEU A 4 6.59 -26.20 4.65
N ALA A 5 6.80 -26.40 5.95
CA ALA A 5 5.79 -26.16 6.97
C ALA A 5 5.42 -24.67 7.07
N ALA A 6 6.40 -23.77 6.99
CA ALA A 6 6.13 -22.32 6.99
C ALA A 6 5.28 -21.89 5.79
N LYS A 7 5.53 -22.44 4.59
CA LYS A 7 4.70 -22.19 3.40
C LYS A 7 3.27 -22.69 3.56
N GLN A 8 3.06 -23.86 4.17
CA GLN A 8 1.72 -24.37 4.47
C GLN A 8 0.98 -23.48 5.46
N ALA A 9 1.69 -22.89 6.42
CA ALA A 9 1.12 -22.00 7.42
C ALA A 9 0.93 -20.55 6.94
N LEU A 10 1.46 -20.16 5.77
CA LEU A 10 1.50 -18.78 5.29
C LEU A 10 0.10 -18.14 5.22
N ALA A 11 -0.90 -18.86 4.71
CA ALA A 11 -2.27 -18.33 4.63
C ALA A 11 -2.86 -18.03 6.03
N THR A 12 -2.46 -18.79 7.05
CA THR A 12 -2.93 -18.62 8.43
C THR A 12 -2.11 -17.61 9.21
N LYS A 13 -0.79 -17.52 8.98
CA LYS A 13 0.10 -16.62 9.73
C LYS A 13 0.30 -15.26 9.06
N GLY A 14 0.20 -15.17 7.74
CA GLY A 14 0.48 -13.96 6.96
C GLY A 14 1.95 -13.83 6.53
N PHE A 15 2.87 -14.39 7.31
CA PHE A 15 4.31 -14.36 7.05
C PHE A 15 4.95 -15.76 7.15
N LEU A 16 6.19 -15.88 6.66
CA LEU A 16 6.99 -17.11 6.76
C LEU A 16 7.65 -17.18 8.14
N ASP A 17 7.03 -17.92 9.06
CA ASP A 17 7.56 -18.14 10.40
C ASP A 17 8.68 -19.20 10.38
N LEU A 18 9.91 -18.73 10.20
CA LEU A 18 11.12 -19.54 10.11
C LEU A 18 12.05 -19.22 11.28
N ASP A 19 12.72 -20.26 11.78
CA ASP A 19 13.78 -20.03 12.76
C ASP A 19 14.98 -19.43 12.02
N ILE A 20 15.43 -18.28 12.47
CA ILE A 20 16.62 -17.61 11.94
C ILE A 20 17.80 -17.97 12.85
N ASP A 21 18.96 -18.26 12.26
CA ASP A 21 20.19 -18.45 13.03
C ASP A 21 20.48 -17.17 13.83
N VAL A 22 20.54 -17.30 15.16
CA VAL A 22 20.80 -16.20 16.09
C VAL A 22 22.16 -15.54 15.89
N LYS A 23 23.08 -16.19 15.16
CA LYS A 23 24.39 -15.64 14.80
C LYS A 23 24.37 -14.80 13.53
N LEU A 24 23.27 -14.83 12.77
CA LEU A 24 23.14 -14.08 11.53
C LEU A 24 22.96 -12.60 11.84
N ASP A 25 23.82 -11.76 11.25
CA ASP A 25 23.59 -10.32 11.22
C ASP A 25 22.49 -10.02 10.18
N LEU A 26 21.29 -9.78 10.68
CA LEU A 26 20.11 -9.50 9.86
C LEU A 26 20.27 -8.24 9.01
N PHE A 27 20.90 -7.19 9.55
CA PHE A 27 21.07 -5.93 8.84
C PHE A 27 22.01 -6.12 7.65
N ALA A 28 23.16 -6.76 7.88
CA ALA A 28 24.12 -7.07 6.83
C ALA A 28 23.53 -8.00 5.76
N GLU A 29 22.73 -8.99 6.15
CA GLU A 29 22.13 -9.93 5.21
C GLU A 29 21.02 -9.29 4.37
N ILE A 30 20.20 -8.41 4.96
CA ILE A 30 19.20 -7.61 4.21
C ILE A 30 19.91 -6.74 3.16
N GLU A 31 20.97 -6.03 3.55
CA GLU A 31 21.76 -5.21 2.61
C GLU A 31 22.39 -6.04 1.50
N ARG A 32 22.92 -7.22 1.84
CA ARG A 32 23.48 -8.15 0.85
C ARG A 32 22.43 -8.60 -0.15
N LEU A 33 21.24 -9.00 0.34
CA LEU A 33 20.13 -9.47 -0.50
C LEU A 33 19.53 -8.37 -1.36
N LYS A 34 19.41 -7.12 -0.85
CA LYS A 34 18.96 -5.98 -1.64
C LYS A 34 19.85 -5.78 -2.87
N LYS A 35 21.17 -5.80 -2.68
CA LYS A 35 22.15 -5.66 -3.77
C LYS A 35 22.12 -6.85 -4.73
N GLU A 36 22.17 -8.09 -4.21
CA GLU A 36 22.15 -9.30 -5.04
C GLU A 36 20.91 -9.37 -5.94
N LYS A 37 19.76 -8.95 -5.43
CA LYS A 37 18.46 -9.09 -6.09
C LYS A 37 18.00 -7.84 -6.81
N ASN A 38 18.81 -6.79 -6.85
CA ASN A 38 18.42 -5.47 -7.33
C ASN A 38 17.07 -5.05 -6.75
N ALA A 39 16.97 -5.07 -5.42
CA ALA A 39 15.74 -4.78 -4.69
C ALA A 39 15.81 -3.43 -3.99
N ILE A 40 14.65 -2.77 -3.90
CA ILE A 40 14.44 -1.56 -3.11
C ILE A 40 13.51 -1.88 -1.93
N LEU A 41 13.86 -1.44 -0.73
CA LEU A 41 13.05 -1.52 0.48
C LEU A 41 12.39 -0.17 0.74
N LEU A 42 11.07 -0.14 0.65
CA LEU A 42 10.24 1.04 0.90
C LEU A 42 9.53 0.87 2.24
N ALA A 43 9.73 1.80 3.18
CA ALA A 43 9.15 1.74 4.51
C ALA A 43 8.21 2.91 4.80
N HIS A 44 7.04 2.61 5.38
CA HIS A 44 6.17 3.66 5.92
C HIS A 44 6.71 4.20 7.24
N TYR A 45 6.41 5.46 7.57
CA TYR A 45 6.81 6.11 8.84
C TYR A 45 6.40 5.36 10.12
N TYR A 46 5.44 4.43 10.02
CA TYR A 46 4.93 3.66 11.17
C TYR A 46 5.66 2.34 11.38
N GLN A 47 6.68 2.04 10.59
CA GLN A 47 7.51 0.84 10.79
C GLN A 47 8.40 0.99 12.02
N GLU A 48 8.80 -0.14 12.59
CA GLU A 48 9.78 -0.19 13.69
C GLU A 48 11.12 0.46 13.26
N PRO A 49 11.87 1.08 14.19
CA PRO A 49 13.13 1.76 13.88
C PRO A 49 14.13 0.91 13.10
N ASP A 50 14.31 -0.35 13.50
CA ASP A 50 15.24 -1.29 12.86
C ASP A 50 14.88 -1.53 11.37
N ILE A 51 13.60 -1.48 11.01
CA ILE A 51 13.13 -1.61 9.61
C ILE A 51 13.39 -0.32 8.84
N GLN A 52 13.23 0.83 9.49
CA GLN A 52 13.53 2.13 8.89
C GLN A 52 15.03 2.26 8.59
N ASP A 53 15.90 1.76 9.48
CA ASP A 53 17.36 1.82 9.34
C ASP A 53 17.88 1.05 8.10
N VAL A 54 17.16 0.01 7.65
CA VAL A 54 17.50 -0.77 6.44
C VAL A 54 16.70 -0.36 5.20
N ALA A 55 15.82 0.65 5.30
CA ALA A 55 15.02 1.13 4.19
C ALA A 55 15.82 2.02 3.24
N ASP A 56 15.60 1.87 1.94
CA ASP A 56 16.21 2.75 0.93
C ASP A 56 15.41 4.06 0.77
N TYR A 57 14.15 4.05 1.20
CA TYR A 57 13.29 5.22 1.26
C TYR A 57 12.22 5.05 2.34
N ILE A 58 12.04 6.10 3.14
CA ILE A 58 11.03 6.19 4.19
C ILE A 58 10.08 7.33 3.80
N GLY A 59 8.77 7.10 3.85
CA GLY A 59 7.79 8.09 3.40
C GLY A 59 6.36 7.87 3.87
N ASP A 60 5.49 8.83 3.54
CA ASP A 60 4.04 8.67 3.61
C ASP A 60 3.53 7.88 2.39
N SER A 61 2.22 7.62 2.34
CA SER A 61 1.60 6.90 1.23
C SER A 61 1.89 7.51 -0.15
N LEU A 62 1.98 8.84 -0.25
CA LEU A 62 2.22 9.52 -1.53
C LEU A 62 3.67 9.36 -1.97
N GLY A 63 4.61 9.67 -1.08
CA GLY A 63 6.04 9.55 -1.34
C GLY A 63 6.43 8.13 -1.69
N LEU A 64 5.87 7.13 -0.98
CA LEU A 64 6.10 5.72 -1.28
C LEU A 64 5.56 5.31 -2.66
N ALA A 65 4.36 5.75 -3.03
CA ALA A 65 3.78 5.48 -4.35
C ALA A 65 4.62 6.11 -5.47
N GLN A 66 5.08 7.36 -5.28
CA GLN A 66 5.96 8.05 -6.22
C GLN A 66 7.31 7.35 -6.35
N LYS A 67 7.93 6.98 -5.22
CA LYS A 67 9.21 6.27 -5.20
C LYS A 67 9.11 4.90 -5.86
N ALA A 68 8.04 4.17 -5.60
CA ALA A 68 7.75 2.91 -6.28
C ALA A 68 7.63 3.10 -7.80
N ALA A 69 6.95 4.13 -8.28
CA ALA A 69 6.80 4.38 -9.72
C ALA A 69 8.12 4.78 -10.42
N GLN A 70 9.03 5.44 -9.70
CA GLN A 70 10.31 5.95 -10.23
C GLN A 70 11.47 4.95 -10.12
N THR A 71 11.29 3.81 -9.47
CA THR A 71 12.41 2.88 -9.22
C THR A 71 12.76 2.04 -10.45
N ASP A 72 14.07 1.83 -10.65
CA ASP A 72 14.63 0.89 -11.62
C ASP A 72 14.95 -0.49 -10.99
N ALA A 73 14.63 -0.70 -9.71
CA ALA A 73 14.80 -1.98 -9.04
C ALA A 73 13.87 -3.05 -9.61
N ASP A 74 14.30 -4.30 -9.68
CA ASP A 74 13.51 -5.43 -10.16
C ASP A 74 12.48 -5.91 -9.12
N ILE A 75 12.81 -5.71 -7.84
CA ILE A 75 12.03 -6.14 -6.69
C ILE A 75 11.75 -4.95 -5.77
N ILE A 76 10.50 -4.77 -5.38
CA ILE A 76 10.08 -3.83 -4.33
C ILE A 76 9.71 -4.65 -3.10
N VAL A 77 10.44 -4.47 -2.00
CA VAL A 77 10.05 -4.96 -0.68
C VAL A 77 9.32 -3.83 0.02
N PHE A 78 8.03 -4.01 0.29
CA PHE A 78 7.18 -2.98 0.84
C PHE A 78 6.93 -3.24 2.33
N ALA A 79 7.62 -2.51 3.20
CA ALA A 79 7.42 -2.51 4.64
C ALA A 79 6.28 -1.54 5.01
N GLY A 80 5.06 -2.03 4.86
CA GLY A 80 3.83 -1.27 5.07
C GLY A 80 2.62 -2.22 5.14
N VAL A 81 1.45 -1.71 4.76
CA VAL A 81 0.19 -2.47 4.76
C VAL A 81 -0.24 -2.87 3.34
N HIS A 82 -1.17 -3.82 3.26
CA HIS A 82 -1.58 -4.50 2.04
C HIS A 82 -1.92 -3.56 0.88
N PHE A 83 -2.80 -2.57 1.10
CA PHE A 83 -3.20 -1.64 0.04
C PHE A 83 -2.04 -0.79 -0.51
N MET A 84 -1.01 -0.54 0.30
CA MET A 84 0.16 0.22 -0.14
C MET A 84 1.02 -0.64 -1.06
N ALA A 85 1.24 -1.91 -0.69
CA ALA A 85 1.93 -2.88 -1.54
C ALA A 85 1.15 -3.14 -2.84
N GLU A 86 -0.18 -3.23 -2.78
CA GLU A 86 -1.03 -3.28 -3.99
C GLU A 86 -0.83 -2.04 -4.85
N THR A 87 -0.79 -0.85 -4.26
CA THR A 87 -0.54 0.40 -5.01
C THR A 87 0.81 0.37 -5.71
N ALA A 88 1.88 -0.06 -5.02
CA ALA A 88 3.19 -0.24 -5.64
C ALA A 88 3.16 -1.24 -6.80
N LYS A 89 2.35 -2.29 -6.70
CA LYS A 89 2.15 -3.29 -7.76
C LYS A 89 1.32 -2.77 -8.93
N ILE A 90 0.29 -1.95 -8.67
CA ILE A 90 -0.54 -1.30 -9.70
C ILE A 90 0.33 -0.37 -10.56
N VAL A 91 1.18 0.46 -9.94
CA VAL A 91 2.08 1.37 -10.68
C VAL A 91 3.32 0.66 -11.25
N ASN A 92 3.57 -0.60 -10.89
CA ASN A 92 4.64 -1.44 -11.42
C ASN A 92 4.14 -2.85 -11.80
N PRO A 93 3.32 -2.99 -12.86
CA PRO A 93 2.65 -4.26 -13.17
C PRO A 93 3.62 -5.39 -13.54
N THR A 94 4.83 -5.08 -14.00
CA THR A 94 5.85 -6.06 -14.41
C THR A 94 6.84 -6.42 -13.29
N LYS A 95 7.05 -5.53 -12.31
CA LYS A 95 8.01 -5.76 -11.22
C LYS A 95 7.47 -6.71 -10.16
N LYS A 96 8.35 -7.34 -9.41
CA LYS A 96 7.95 -8.16 -8.26
C LYS A 96 7.77 -7.27 -7.04
N VAL A 97 6.61 -7.32 -6.41
CA VAL A 97 6.34 -6.62 -5.15
C VAL A 97 6.15 -7.66 -4.05
N LEU A 98 6.87 -7.49 -2.95
CA LEU A 98 6.85 -8.38 -1.79
C LEU A 98 6.33 -7.61 -0.58
N LEU A 99 5.33 -8.17 0.09
CA LEU A 99 4.83 -7.72 1.37
C LEU A 99 5.27 -8.76 2.43
N PRO A 100 6.09 -8.39 3.43
CA PRO A 100 6.61 -9.35 4.41
C PRO A 100 5.53 -10.08 5.23
N ASP A 101 4.41 -9.39 5.50
CA ASP A 101 3.25 -9.96 6.17
C ASP A 101 1.96 -9.66 5.38
N LEU A 102 1.38 -10.70 4.77
CA LEU A 102 0.13 -10.62 4.01
C LEU A 102 -1.08 -10.25 4.87
N LYS A 103 -0.99 -10.33 6.19
CA LYS A 103 -2.03 -9.92 7.13
C LYS A 103 -1.87 -8.50 7.66
N ALA A 104 -0.85 -7.76 7.20
CA ALA A 104 -0.72 -6.33 7.49
C ALA A 104 -1.85 -5.53 6.80
N GLY A 105 -3.03 -5.49 7.42
CA GLY A 105 -4.24 -4.87 6.88
C GLY A 105 -4.44 -3.41 7.29
N CYS A 106 -5.56 -2.83 6.86
CA CYS A 106 -5.98 -1.48 7.25
C CYS A 106 -7.49 -1.47 7.45
N SER A 107 -7.95 -1.28 8.69
CA SER A 107 -9.37 -1.28 9.03
C SER A 107 -10.19 -0.23 8.26
N LEU A 108 -9.56 0.89 7.88
CA LEU A 108 -10.19 1.93 7.06
C LEU A 108 -10.38 1.47 5.61
N ALA A 109 -9.43 0.73 5.04
CA ALA A 109 -9.60 0.15 3.71
C ALA A 109 -10.70 -0.92 3.74
N ASP A 110 -10.75 -1.73 4.79
CA ASP A 110 -11.73 -2.80 4.97
C ASP A 110 -13.15 -2.27 5.23
N SER A 111 -13.29 -1.00 5.65
CA SER A 111 -14.59 -0.39 5.93
C SER A 111 -15.40 -0.02 4.68
N ALA A 112 -14.84 -0.18 3.48
CA ALA A 112 -15.53 0.06 2.21
C ALA A 112 -15.58 -1.21 1.34
N PRO A 113 -16.52 -2.13 1.60
CA PRO A 113 -16.73 -3.29 0.73
C PRO A 113 -17.15 -2.87 -0.68
N VAL A 114 -16.45 -3.39 -1.71
CA VAL A 114 -16.64 -2.98 -3.11
C VAL A 114 -18.08 -3.13 -3.59
N GLU A 115 -18.78 -4.20 -3.22
CA GLU A 115 -20.16 -4.43 -3.66
C GLU A 115 -21.13 -3.38 -3.13
N GLN A 116 -20.95 -2.95 -1.87
CA GLN A 116 -21.76 -1.87 -1.29
C GLN A 116 -21.40 -0.53 -1.92
N PHE A 117 -20.11 -0.31 -2.20
CA PHE A 117 -19.62 0.88 -2.86
C PHE A 117 -20.19 1.03 -4.29
N ARG A 118 -20.17 -0.05 -5.08
CA ARG A 118 -20.78 -0.12 -6.43
C ARG A 118 -22.27 0.21 -6.39
N ALA A 119 -23.00 -0.38 -5.45
CA ALA A 119 -24.43 -0.11 -5.28
C ALA A 119 -24.72 1.34 -4.88
N PHE A 120 -23.81 1.98 -4.13
CA PHE A 120 -23.91 3.41 -3.81
C PHE A 120 -23.58 4.27 -5.04
N LYS A 121 -22.44 4.05 -5.70
CA LYS A 121 -22.02 4.75 -6.93
C LYS A 121 -23.09 4.71 -8.02
N ALA A 122 -23.76 3.56 -8.21
CA ALA A 122 -24.84 3.41 -9.20
C ALA A 122 -26.04 4.34 -8.96
N LYS A 123 -26.26 4.82 -7.73
CA LYS A 123 -27.32 5.79 -7.40
C LYS A 123 -26.90 7.25 -7.63
N HIS A 124 -25.62 7.47 -7.88
CA HIS A 124 -24.96 8.78 -7.99
C HIS A 124 -24.10 8.80 -9.27
N SER A 125 -24.70 8.43 -10.40
CA SER A 125 -23.98 8.17 -11.66
C SER A 125 -23.36 9.41 -12.31
N ASP A 126 -23.76 10.60 -11.89
CA ASP A 126 -23.22 11.90 -12.28
C ASP A 126 -22.08 12.40 -11.35
N HIS A 127 -21.78 11.67 -10.27
CA HIS A 127 -20.75 12.06 -9.32
C HIS A 127 -19.38 11.52 -9.73
N LEU A 128 -18.35 12.36 -9.58
CA LEU A 128 -16.95 11.96 -9.73
C LEU A 128 -16.50 11.24 -8.45
N VAL A 129 -15.82 10.11 -8.60
CA VAL A 129 -15.33 9.32 -7.46
C VAL A 129 -13.88 9.69 -7.16
N VAL A 130 -13.66 10.35 -6.02
CA VAL A 130 -12.34 10.61 -5.47
C VAL A 130 -12.14 9.68 -4.26
N SER A 131 -11.13 8.82 -4.30
CA SER A 131 -10.86 7.90 -3.20
C SER A 131 -9.50 8.13 -2.57
N TYR A 132 -9.48 8.16 -1.25
CA TYR A 132 -8.25 8.15 -0.47
C TYR A 132 -7.50 6.83 -0.72
N ILE A 133 -6.19 6.91 -0.87
CA ILE A 133 -5.30 5.78 -1.21
C ILE A 133 -5.44 4.58 -0.25
N ASN A 134 -5.89 4.84 0.98
CA ASN A 134 -6.22 3.85 2.02
C ASN A 134 -7.53 3.11 1.71
N CYS A 135 -7.60 2.49 0.54
CA CYS A 135 -8.70 1.64 0.09
C CYS A 135 -8.15 0.42 -0.66
N THR A 136 -8.97 -0.61 -0.86
CA THR A 136 -8.56 -1.81 -1.61
C THR A 136 -8.30 -1.51 -3.08
N ALA A 137 -7.55 -2.36 -3.78
CA ALA A 137 -7.41 -2.28 -5.24
C ALA A 137 -8.77 -2.29 -5.97
N ASP A 138 -9.76 -3.02 -5.45
CA ASP A 138 -11.12 -3.05 -6.00
C ASP A 138 -11.81 -1.69 -5.92
N ILE A 139 -11.71 -0.98 -4.78
CA ILE A 139 -12.24 0.38 -4.68
C ILE A 139 -11.49 1.32 -5.62
N LYS A 140 -10.16 1.20 -5.75
CA LYS A 140 -9.39 2.00 -6.69
C LYS A 140 -9.85 1.83 -8.13
N ALA A 141 -10.27 0.62 -8.52
CA ALA A 141 -10.82 0.35 -9.85
C ALA A 141 -12.18 1.02 -10.09
N GLU A 142 -12.90 1.37 -9.02
CA GLU A 142 -14.16 2.11 -9.06
C GLU A 142 -13.97 3.63 -8.94
N SER A 143 -12.74 4.10 -8.76
CA SER A 143 -12.41 5.53 -8.58
C SER A 143 -11.98 6.20 -9.87
N ASP A 144 -12.33 7.46 -10.02
CA ASP A 144 -11.82 8.32 -11.10
C ASP A 144 -10.46 8.91 -10.71
N ILE A 145 -10.30 9.29 -9.43
CA ILE A 145 -9.07 9.89 -8.91
C ILE A 145 -8.69 9.26 -7.58
N ILE A 146 -7.41 8.95 -7.40
CA ILE A 146 -6.84 8.55 -6.11
C ILE A 146 -6.09 9.72 -5.48
N CYS A 147 -6.41 10.03 -4.22
CA CYS A 147 -5.74 11.07 -3.45
C CYS A 147 -5.05 10.51 -2.20
N THR A 148 -4.19 11.33 -1.58
CA THR A 148 -3.66 11.12 -0.23
C THR A 148 -4.05 12.30 0.65
N SER A 149 -3.87 12.20 1.98
CA SER A 149 -4.07 13.34 2.89
C SER A 149 -3.22 14.56 2.49
N SER A 150 -2.04 14.32 1.92
CA SER A 150 -1.10 15.37 1.50
C SER A 150 -1.53 16.13 0.23
N ASN A 151 -2.43 15.59 -0.60
CA ASN A 151 -2.85 16.22 -1.86
C ASN A 151 -4.38 16.30 -2.10
N ALA A 152 -5.20 15.72 -1.21
CA ALA A 152 -6.65 15.66 -1.39
C ALA A 152 -7.28 17.04 -1.60
N LYS A 153 -6.93 18.03 -0.77
CA LYS A 153 -7.47 19.39 -0.92
C LYS A 153 -7.13 20.01 -2.28
N ALA A 154 -5.88 19.89 -2.72
CA ALA A 154 -5.46 20.43 -4.01
C ALA A 154 -6.18 19.74 -5.19
N ILE A 155 -6.47 18.44 -5.08
CA ILE A 155 -7.26 17.70 -6.06
C ILE A 155 -8.70 18.22 -6.08
N ILE A 156 -9.36 18.31 -4.92
CA ILE A 156 -10.75 18.77 -4.83
C ILE A 156 -10.90 20.21 -5.35
N ASP A 157 -10.01 21.12 -4.93
CA ASP A 157 -10.01 22.53 -5.37
C ASP A 157 -9.76 22.67 -6.89
N SER A 158 -9.22 21.65 -7.56
CA SER A 158 -8.97 21.65 -9.02
C SER A 158 -10.17 21.20 -9.87
N LEU A 159 -11.19 20.61 -9.24
CA LEU A 159 -12.40 20.14 -9.91
C LEU A 159 -13.41 21.30 -10.10
N PRO A 160 -14.34 21.21 -11.06
CA PRO A 160 -15.42 22.19 -11.19
C PRO A 160 -16.21 22.32 -9.89
N ALA A 161 -16.50 23.55 -9.46
CA ALA A 161 -17.14 23.82 -8.16
C ALA A 161 -18.55 23.23 -8.03
N ASP A 162 -19.22 22.96 -9.15
CA ASP A 162 -20.54 22.35 -9.24
C ASP A 162 -20.52 20.84 -9.49
N GLN A 163 -19.34 20.22 -9.64
CA GLN A 163 -19.19 18.78 -9.82
C GLN A 163 -19.50 18.07 -8.48
N PRO A 164 -20.57 17.24 -8.40
CA PRO A 164 -20.79 16.43 -7.22
C PRO A 164 -19.75 15.31 -7.12
N ILE A 165 -19.32 14.99 -5.89
CA ILE A 165 -18.21 14.06 -5.61
C ILE A 165 -18.67 12.97 -4.64
N ILE A 166 -18.27 11.72 -4.93
CA ILE A 166 -18.23 10.65 -3.95
C ILE A 166 -16.83 10.58 -3.37
N PHE A 167 -16.70 10.79 -2.06
CA PHE A 167 -15.43 10.63 -1.35
C PHE A 167 -15.43 9.35 -0.50
N ALA A 168 -14.39 8.53 -0.63
CA ALA A 168 -14.28 7.25 0.09
C ALA A 168 -12.83 6.94 0.51
N PRO A 169 -12.61 6.03 1.48
CA PRO A 169 -13.60 5.53 2.44
C PRO A 169 -13.69 6.40 3.70
N ASP A 170 -12.79 7.37 3.86
CA ASP A 170 -12.67 8.17 5.09
C ASP A 170 -13.68 9.32 5.14
N LYS A 171 -14.74 9.14 5.92
CA LYS A 171 -15.78 10.16 6.12
C LYS A 171 -15.27 11.44 6.79
N ASN A 172 -14.22 11.36 7.60
CA ASN A 172 -13.71 12.52 8.35
C ASN A 172 -12.86 13.38 7.42
N LEU A 173 -11.97 12.75 6.64
CA LEU A 173 -11.24 13.46 5.59
C LEU A 173 -12.21 14.05 4.56
N GLY A 174 -13.21 13.28 4.13
CA GLY A 174 -14.24 13.75 3.21
C GLY A 174 -15.05 14.94 3.75
N ALA A 175 -15.34 14.98 5.06
CA ALA A 175 -16.06 16.10 5.66
C ALA A 175 -15.20 17.35 5.92
N TRP A 176 -13.87 17.19 5.93
CA TRP A 176 -12.93 18.30 6.12
C TRP A 176 -12.60 19.04 4.80
N LEU A 177 -12.63 18.33 3.68
CA LEU A 177 -12.37 18.83 2.33
C LEU A 177 -13.47 19.80 1.86
#